data_AF-A0A1X0QEQ1-F1
#
_entry.id   AF-A0A1X0QEQ1-F1
#
_cell.length_a   1.000
_cell.length_b   1.000
_cell.length_c   1.000
_cell.angle_alpha   90.00
_cell.angle_beta   90.00
_cell.angle_gamma   90.00
#
_symmetry.space_group_name_H-M   'P 1'
#
loop_
_entity.id
_entity.type
_entity.pdbx_description
1 polymer ?
#
loop_
_entity_poly.entity_id
_entity_poly.type
_entity_poly.pdbx_seq_one_letter_code
_entity_poly.pdbx_strand_id
1 'polypeptide(L)'
;MEINEEEINKESINEWPIPPIINNKKEPLINEDKIKIFGTDYKIINNRPFIDVETEELDKNKLKTLINKSIDSFKKFITSFNPDEMNKIITIHTEINEIINKAKLVLNDDILINGKVILKNYKKEIIEKIKELINK
;
A
#
# COMPACT_ATOMS: atom_id res chain seq x y z
N MET A 1 -17.88 59.24 31.76
CA MET A 1 -17.30 58.87 30.45
C MET A 1 -16.32 57.76 30.76
N GLU A 2 -16.81 56.54 30.78
CA GLU A 2 -16.04 55.36 31.18
C GLU A 2 -15.18 54.93 29.99
N ILE A 3 -13.88 54.85 30.23
CA ILE A 3 -12.89 54.37 29.26
C ILE A 3 -12.92 52.85 29.39
N ASN A 4 -13.42 52.18 28.35
CA ASN A 4 -13.53 50.73 28.28
C ASN A 4 -12.14 50.08 28.12
N GLU A 5 -11.80 49.25 29.11
CA GLU A 5 -11.07 47.98 29.00
C GLU A 5 -9.80 47.98 28.12
N GLU A 6 -8.73 48.57 28.64
CA GLU A 6 -7.39 48.01 28.45
C GLU A 6 -7.27 46.72 29.29
N GLU A 7 -6.43 45.80 28.79
CA GLU A 7 -6.07 44.48 29.37
C GLU A 7 -6.91 43.26 28.91
N ILE A 8 -6.82 42.94 27.61
CA ILE A 8 -6.76 41.53 27.20
C ILE A 8 -5.30 41.17 27.01
N ASN A 9 -4.71 40.71 28.11
CA ASN A 9 -3.55 39.83 28.14
C ASN A 9 -3.78 38.68 27.15
N LYS A 10 -3.04 38.65 26.04
CA LYS A 10 -2.86 37.44 25.23
C LYS A 10 -1.38 37.15 25.11
N GLU A 11 -0.92 36.47 26.14
CA GLU A 11 0.27 35.64 26.17
C GLU A 11 0.45 34.91 24.83
N SER A 12 1.66 35.04 24.27
CA SER A 12 2.28 34.23 23.22
C SER A 12 1.37 33.25 22.48
N ILE A 13 0.78 33.71 21.37
CA ILE A 13 0.25 32.80 20.36
C ILE A 13 1.46 32.10 19.74
N ASN A 14 1.62 30.82 20.09
CA ASN A 14 2.53 29.85 19.52
C ASN A 14 2.66 30.05 17.98
N GLU A 15 3.71 30.74 17.53
CA GLU A 15 3.95 31.10 16.13
C GLU A 15 4.39 29.90 15.30
N TRP A 16 3.55 28.88 15.21
CA TRP A 16 3.64 27.99 14.05
C TRP A 16 3.15 28.78 12.84
N PRO A 17 3.93 28.87 11.76
CA PRO A 17 3.50 29.57 10.56
C PRO A 17 2.18 28.95 10.11
N ILE A 18 1.19 29.82 9.86
CA ILE A 18 -0.09 29.40 9.32
C ILE A 18 0.22 28.71 7.98
N PRO A 19 -0.10 27.41 7.81
CA PRO A 19 0.22 26.70 6.58
C PRO A 19 -0.44 27.42 5.40
N PRO A 20 0.25 27.54 4.26
CA PRO A 20 -0.28 28.26 3.12
C PRO A 20 -1.61 27.66 2.68
N ILE A 21 -2.63 28.50 2.57
CA ILE A 21 -3.93 28.10 2.05
C ILE A 21 -3.81 28.01 0.52
N ILE A 22 -3.63 26.79 0.02
CA ILE A 22 -3.55 26.52 -1.42
C ILE A 22 -4.98 26.60 -1.99
N ASN A 23 -5.37 27.78 -2.51
CA ASN A 23 -6.68 27.99 -3.14
C ASN A 23 -6.84 27.21 -4.46
N ASN A 24 -5.74 26.81 -5.10
CA ASN A 24 -5.74 25.98 -6.30
C ASN A 24 -5.40 24.53 -5.96
N LYS A 25 -6.41 23.71 -5.68
CA LYS A 25 -6.30 22.24 -5.57
C LYS A 25 -6.07 21.56 -6.94
N LYS A 26 -5.41 22.22 -7.89
CA LYS A 26 -5.06 21.56 -9.15
C LYS A 26 -3.95 20.57 -8.83
N GLU A 27 -4.27 19.28 -8.96
CA GLU A 27 -3.28 18.22 -8.85
C GLU A 27 -2.15 18.50 -9.86
N PRO A 28 -0.88 18.35 -9.46
CA PRO A 28 0.22 18.47 -10.39
C PRO A 28 0.05 17.43 -11.52
N LEU A 29 0.15 17.87 -12.77
CA LEU A 29 0.16 16.98 -13.92
C LEU A 29 1.51 16.30 -14.03
N ILE A 30 1.50 14.97 -14.01
CA ILE A 30 2.65 14.15 -14.34
C ILE A 30 2.57 13.89 -15.85
N ASN A 31 3.36 14.62 -16.63
CA ASN A 31 3.37 14.57 -18.10
C ASN A 31 4.19 13.39 -18.66
N GLU A 32 4.62 12.46 -17.81
CA GLU A 32 5.45 11.33 -18.19
C GLU A 32 4.64 10.04 -18.08
N ASP A 33 4.69 9.18 -19.10
CA ASP A 33 4.04 7.87 -19.06
C ASP A 33 4.71 6.91 -18.07
N LYS A 34 5.98 7.17 -17.73
CA LYS A 34 6.77 6.42 -16.77
C LYS A 34 7.66 7.34 -15.94
N ILE A 35 7.79 7.06 -14.65
CA ILE A 35 8.69 7.78 -13.75
C ILE A 35 9.49 6.78 -12.92
N LYS A 36 10.74 7.13 -12.58
CA LYS A 36 11.56 6.35 -11.65
C LYS A 36 11.64 7.06 -10.32
N ILE A 37 11.11 6.46 -9.26
CA ILE A 37 11.17 6.98 -7.89
C ILE A 37 12.02 6.03 -7.05
N PHE A 38 13.11 6.54 -6.45
CA PHE A 38 14.04 5.75 -5.64
C PHE A 38 14.55 4.46 -6.30
N GLY A 39 14.79 4.50 -7.62
CA GLY A 39 15.26 3.34 -8.37
C GLY A 39 14.17 2.39 -8.87
N THR A 40 12.95 2.52 -8.36
CA THR A 40 11.78 1.72 -8.77
C THR A 40 11.07 2.39 -9.94
N ASP A 41 10.78 1.59 -10.97
CA ASP A 41 10.03 2.04 -12.15
C ASP A 41 8.52 2.08 -11.86
N TYR A 42 7.86 3.17 -12.25
CA TYR A 42 6.42 3.37 -12.15
C TYR A 42 5.85 3.76 -13.51
N LYS A 43 4.66 3.25 -13.83
CA LYS A 43 3.80 3.71 -14.93
C LYS A 43 2.80 4.73 -14.40
N ILE A 44 2.52 5.77 -15.17
CA ILE A 44 1.49 6.75 -14.83
C ILE A 44 0.19 6.38 -15.54
N ILE A 45 -0.86 6.11 -14.77
CA ILE A 45 -2.20 5.85 -15.29
C ILE A 45 -3.16 6.83 -14.62
N ASN A 46 -3.88 7.63 -15.41
CA ASN A 46 -4.80 8.66 -14.90
C ASN A 46 -4.14 9.63 -13.89
N ASN A 47 -2.95 10.15 -14.23
CA ASN A 47 -2.17 11.06 -13.39
C ASN A 47 -1.72 10.48 -12.03
N ARG A 48 -1.67 9.14 -11.91
CA ARG A 48 -1.25 8.43 -10.69
C ARG A 48 -0.17 7.40 -10.99
N PRO A 49 0.90 7.33 -10.18
CA PRO A 49 1.94 6.33 -10.36
C PRO A 49 1.52 4.96 -9.84
N PHE A 50 1.73 3.94 -10.67
CA PHE A 50 1.57 2.52 -10.36
C PHE A 50 2.92 1.84 -10.58
N ILE A 51 3.28 0.92 -9.69
CA ILE A 51 4.56 0.19 -9.79
C ILE A 51 4.59 -0.60 -11.11
N ASP A 52 5.62 -0.39 -11.94
CA ASP A 52 5.80 -1.10 -13.21
C ASP A 52 6.54 -2.42 -12.99
N VAL A 53 5.87 -3.36 -12.31
CA VAL A 53 6.38 -4.70 -12.03
C VAL A 53 5.39 -5.73 -12.57
N GLU A 54 5.91 -6.78 -13.21
CA GLU A 54 5.09 -7.92 -13.63
C GLU A 54 4.41 -8.55 -12.40
N THR A 55 3.08 -8.55 -12.42
CA THR A 55 2.27 -9.21 -11.41
C THR A 55 1.98 -10.63 -11.84
N GLU A 56 2.09 -11.56 -10.89
CA GLU A 56 1.81 -12.98 -11.12
C GLU A 56 1.01 -13.49 -9.92
N GLU A 57 0.07 -14.42 -10.17
CA GLU A 57 -0.63 -15.11 -9.09
C GLU A 57 0.34 -15.92 -8.23
N LEU A 58 0.00 -16.09 -6.95
CA LEU A 58 0.83 -16.86 -6.03
C LEU A 58 0.80 -18.35 -6.39
N ASP A 59 1.85 -18.86 -7.01
CA ASP A 59 2.06 -20.29 -7.18
C ASP A 59 2.46 -20.95 -5.85
N LYS A 60 1.45 -21.48 -5.16
CA LYS A 60 1.61 -22.19 -3.88
C LYS A 60 2.46 -23.45 -4.01
N ASN A 61 2.43 -24.13 -5.16
CA ASN A 61 3.20 -25.35 -5.37
C ASN A 61 4.69 -25.00 -5.49
N LYS A 62 5.02 -23.99 -6.31
CA LYS A 62 6.40 -23.49 -6.44
C LYS A 62 6.93 -23.01 -5.08
N LEU A 63 6.15 -22.24 -4.33
CA LEU A 63 6.54 -21.77 -3.00
C LEU A 63 6.84 -22.94 -2.04
N LYS A 64 5.98 -23.96 -2.02
CA LYS A 64 6.18 -25.16 -1.20
C LYS A 64 7.48 -25.90 -1.58
N THR A 65 7.78 -26.01 -2.87
CA THR A 65 9.01 -26.62 -3.35
C THR A 65 10.24 -25.82 -2.90
N LEU A 66 10.20 -24.50 -2.97
CA LEU A 66 11.30 -23.63 -2.52
C LEU A 66 11.52 -23.73 -1.00
N ILE A 67 10.45 -23.76 -0.21
CA ILE A 67 10.55 -23.93 1.24
C ILE A 67 11.20 -25.28 1.59
N ASN A 68 10.77 -26.37 0.94
CA ASN A 68 11.37 -27.69 1.16
C ASN A 68 12.85 -27.70 0.79
N LYS A 69 13.22 -27.10 -0.35
CA LYS A 69 14.63 -26.94 -0.77
C LYS A 69 15.45 -26.14 0.24
N SER A 70 14.90 -25.06 0.79
CA SER A 70 15.58 -24.25 1.82
C SER A 70 15.85 -25.09 3.07
N ILE A 71 14.85 -25.85 3.53
CA ILE A 71 14.98 -26.73 4.70
C ILE A 71 16.04 -27.82 4.45
N ASP A 72 16.05 -28.44 3.28
CA ASP A 72 17.02 -29.48 2.96
C ASP A 72 18.45 -28.93 2.84
N SER A 73 18.64 -27.75 2.24
CA SER A 73 19.94 -27.07 2.24
C SER A 73 20.37 -26.63 3.64
N PHE A 74 19.43 -26.20 4.49
CA PHE A 74 19.73 -25.88 5.88
C PHE A 74 20.18 -27.10 6.70
N LYS A 75 19.52 -28.24 6.53
CA LYS A 75 19.96 -29.50 7.15
C LYS A 75 21.37 -29.88 6.72
N LYS A 76 21.68 -29.77 5.42
CA LYS A 76 23.02 -30.04 4.88
C LYS A 76 24.04 -29.04 5.39
N PHE A 77 23.66 -27.78 5.54
CA PHE A 77 24.54 -26.74 6.09
C PHE A 77 24.93 -27.06 7.54
N ILE A 78 23.98 -27.45 8.40
CA ILE A 78 24.28 -27.79 9.80
C ILE A 78 25.21 -29.01 9.91
N THR A 79 25.05 -30.00 9.03
CA THR A 79 25.86 -31.23 9.08
C THR A 79 27.24 -31.07 8.45
N SER A 80 27.39 -30.24 7.42
CA SER A 80 28.63 -30.10 6.65
C SER A 80 29.38 -28.79 6.88
N PHE A 81 28.73 -27.78 7.46
CA PHE A 81 29.19 -26.38 7.52
C PHE A 81 29.68 -25.82 6.18
N ASN A 82 29.19 -26.36 5.06
CA ASN A 82 29.61 -25.94 3.73
C ASN A 82 29.04 -24.54 3.39
N PRO A 83 29.88 -23.51 3.16
CA PRO A 83 29.42 -22.17 2.77
C PRO A 83 28.54 -22.15 1.51
N ASP A 84 28.70 -23.11 0.61
CA ASP A 84 27.86 -23.20 -0.60
C ASP A 84 26.39 -23.46 -0.29
N GLU A 85 26.10 -24.22 0.77
CA GLU A 85 24.72 -24.45 1.20
C GLU A 85 24.09 -23.18 1.79
N MET A 86 24.89 -22.33 2.44
CA MET A 86 24.43 -21.01 2.90
C MET A 86 24.08 -20.09 1.72
N ASN A 87 24.93 -20.06 0.68
CA ASN A 87 24.65 -19.29 -0.53
C ASN A 87 23.38 -19.76 -1.25
N LYS A 88 23.13 -21.08 -1.28
CA LYS A 88 21.88 -21.65 -1.81
C LYS A 88 20.67 -21.20 -0.99
N ILE A 89 20.75 -21.21 0.34
CA ILE A 89 19.66 -20.72 1.19
C ILE A 89 19.35 -19.26 0.89
N ILE A 90 20.37 -18.40 0.82
CA ILE A 90 20.19 -16.98 0.48
C ILE A 90 19.46 -16.84 -0.87
N THR A 91 19.91 -17.57 -1.89
CA THR A 91 19.30 -17.54 -3.23
C THR A 91 17.83 -17.98 -3.21
N ILE A 92 17.52 -19.06 -2.49
CA ILE A 92 16.14 -19.56 -2.35
C ILE A 92 15.25 -18.53 -1.64
N HIS A 93 15.75 -17.89 -0.58
CA HIS A 93 14.98 -16.86 0.13
C HIS A 93 14.76 -15.59 -0.72
N THR A 94 15.72 -15.22 -1.56
CA THR A 94 15.54 -14.13 -2.53
C THR A 94 14.44 -14.47 -3.55
N GLU A 95 14.43 -15.69 -4.10
CA GLU A 95 13.39 -16.14 -5.03
C GLU A 95 12.01 -16.19 -4.36
N ILE A 96 11.93 -16.64 -3.10
CA ILE A 96 10.68 -16.62 -2.32
C ILE A 96 10.16 -15.18 -2.18
N ASN A 97 11.04 -14.24 -1.84
CA ASN A 97 10.66 -12.83 -1.68
C ASN A 97 10.13 -12.23 -3.00
N GLU A 98 10.77 -12.53 -4.12
CA GLU A 98 10.32 -12.09 -5.44
C GLU A 98 8.90 -12.61 -5.74
N ILE A 99 8.65 -13.91 -5.55
CA ILE A 99 7.33 -14.52 -5.77
C ILE A 99 6.26 -13.87 -4.89
N ILE A 100 6.55 -13.66 -3.61
CA ILE A 100 5.61 -13.04 -2.66
C ILE A 100 5.31 -11.59 -3.06
N ASN A 101 6.33 -10.83 -3.45
CA ASN A 101 6.17 -9.43 -3.84
C ASN A 101 5.31 -9.29 -5.11
N LYS A 102 5.54 -10.13 -6.13
CA LYS A 102 4.71 -10.17 -7.34
C LYS A 102 3.25 -10.51 -7.02
N ALA A 103 3.02 -11.50 -6.15
CA ALA A 103 1.68 -11.94 -5.78
C ALA A 103 0.91 -10.94 -4.91
N LYS A 104 1.59 -10.20 -4.03
CA LYS A 104 0.96 -9.20 -3.16
C LYS A 104 0.27 -8.08 -3.96
N LEU A 105 0.82 -7.74 -5.12
CA LEU A 105 0.24 -6.73 -6.00
C LEU A 105 -1.12 -7.18 -6.55
N VAL A 106 -1.27 -8.45 -6.93
CA VAL A 106 -2.56 -9.02 -7.37
C VAL A 106 -3.59 -9.03 -6.24
N LEU A 107 -3.18 -9.47 -5.05
CA LEU A 107 -4.08 -9.54 -3.88
C LEU A 107 -4.63 -8.17 -3.47
N ASN A 108 -3.84 -7.11 -3.61
CA ASN A 108 -4.30 -5.75 -3.30
C ASN A 108 -5.43 -5.30 -4.23
N ASP A 109 -5.37 -5.66 -5.51
CA ASP A 109 -6.42 -5.35 -6.47
C ASP A 109 -7.71 -6.10 -6.14
N ASP A 110 -7.62 -7.39 -5.80
CA ASP A 110 -8.77 -8.19 -5.36
C ASP A 110 -9.40 -7.64 -4.07
N ILE A 111 -8.59 -7.22 -3.10
CA ILE A 111 -9.07 -6.60 -1.86
C ILE A 111 -9.81 -5.29 -2.15
N LEU A 112 -9.31 -4.46 -3.06
CA LEU A 112 -9.96 -3.21 -3.46
C LEU A 112 -11.29 -3.47 -4.18
N ILE A 113 -11.33 -4.47 -5.06
CA ILE A 113 -12.56 -4.87 -5.78
C ILE A 113 -13.58 -5.39 -4.78
N ASN A 114 -13.19 -6.32 -3.91
CA ASN A 114 -14.06 -6.89 -2.88
C ASN A 114 -14.56 -5.81 -1.91
N GLY A 115 -13.70 -4.88 -1.49
CA GLY A 115 -14.07 -3.74 -0.67
C GLY A 115 -15.14 -2.85 -1.32
N LYS A 116 -15.02 -2.58 -2.63
CA LYS A 116 -16.04 -1.83 -3.39
C LYS A 116 -17.37 -2.58 -3.46
N VAL A 117 -17.34 -3.89 -3.64
CA VAL A 117 -18.55 -4.74 -3.68
C VAL A 117 -19.28 -4.72 -2.34
N ILE A 118 -18.54 -4.88 -1.24
CA ILE A 118 -19.10 -4.82 0.13
C ILE A 118 -19.76 -3.46 0.37
N LEU A 119 -19.08 -2.35 0.04
CA LEU A 119 -19.63 -1.00 0.16
C LEU A 119 -20.90 -0.80 -0.68
N LYS A 120 -20.93 -1.33 -1.90
CA LYS A 120 -22.11 -1.27 -2.78
C LYS A 120 -23.29 -2.03 -2.18
N ASN A 121 -23.05 -3.22 -1.63
CA ASN A 121 -24.09 -4.04 -1.00
C ASN A 121 -24.62 -3.37 0.27
N TYR A 122 -23.75 -2.82 1.10
CA TYR A 122 -24.15 -2.07 2.29
C TYR A 122 -25.05 -0.86 1.95
N LYS A 123 -24.70 -0.11 0.90
CA LYS A 123 -25.55 1.00 0.40
C LYS A 123 -26.93 0.50 -0.08
N LYS A 124 -26.97 -0.64 -0.77
CA LYS A 124 -28.25 -1.24 -1.21
C LYS A 124 -29.12 -1.64 -0.01
N GLU A 125 -28.54 -2.27 1.00
CA GLU A 125 -29.29 -2.65 2.22
C GLU A 125 -29.88 -1.44 2.94
N ILE A 126 -29.13 -0.33 3.04
CA ILE A 126 -29.65 0.91 3.61
C ILE A 126 -30.84 1.44 2.80
N ILE A 127 -30.72 1.44 1.46
CA ILE A 127 -31.80 1.92 0.58
C ILE A 127 -33.05 1.04 0.73
N GLU A 128 -32.91 -0.28 0.80
CA GLU A 128 -34.04 -1.18 1.01
C GLU A 128 -34.70 -0.94 2.38
N LYS A 129 -33.93 -0.76 3.45
CA LYS A 129 -34.46 -0.38 4.77
C LYS A 129 -35.23 0.95 4.73
N ILE A 130 -34.73 1.94 4.00
CA ILE A 130 -35.42 3.23 3.83
C ILE A 130 -36.74 3.04 3.07
N LYS A 131 -36.77 2.24 2.00
CA LYS A 131 -38.00 1.94 1.26
C LYS A 131 -39.03 1.20 2.11
N GLU A 132 -38.61 0.23 2.92
CA GLU A 132 -39.48 -0.47 3.86
C GLU A 132 -40.10 0.47 4.90
N LEU A 133 -39.36 1.49 5.34
CA LEU A 133 -39.87 2.51 6.27
C LEU A 133 -40.82 3.51 5.61
N ILE A 134 -40.65 3.80 4.31
CA ILE A 134 -41.51 4.73 3.55
C ILE A 134 -42.81 4.06 3.10
N ASN A 135 -42.78 2.77 2.79
CA ASN A 135 -43.96 2.00 2.36
C ASN A 135 -44.79 1.44 3.53
N LYS A 136 -44.56 1.91 4.75
CA LYS A 136 -45.26 1.53 5.98
C LYS A 136 -46.08 2.71 6.48
#